data_AF-A0A368FMA5-F1
#
_entry.id   AF-A0A368FMA5-F1
#
_cell.length_a   1.000
_cell.length_b   1.000
_cell.length_c   1.000
_cell.angle_alpha   90.00
_cell.angle_beta   90.00
_cell.angle_gamma   90.00
#
_symmetry.space_group_name_H-M   'P 1'
#
loop_
_entity.id
_entity.type
_entity.pdbx_description
1 polymer ?
#
loop_
_entity_poly.entity_id
_entity_poly.type
_entity_poly.pdbx_seq_one_letter_code
_entity_poly.pdbx_strand_id
1 'polypeptide(L)'
;MTRKDTGALPIDLLTAHTQMRYLDHSFDNIRRYKRYRHFQHLQYDQRLIPERLLFLGPDLAAAHFLVHRGASVKFLGDDAWYQRDNKGNYKLPGRKIPGLHIEAIDASGTELMFEGFENLQNLKYLRMLRLADCPFVDDWTLGRIGGMMDSLEMLDLSGCHRISAKGLMGLKMLKSLKYLRLEGIDAKVSV
;
A
#
# COMPACT_ATOMS: atom_id res chain seq x y z
N MET A 1 -42.77 5.77 1.51
CA MET A 1 -41.98 7.00 1.31
C MET A 1 -40.55 6.75 1.73
N THR A 2 -39.63 6.90 0.80
CA THR A 2 -38.20 6.82 1.13
C THR A 2 -37.77 8.14 1.76
N ARG A 3 -36.70 8.15 2.58
CA ARG A 3 -36.22 9.33 3.32
C ARG A 3 -35.87 10.54 2.44
N LYS A 4 -35.77 10.35 1.11
CA LYS A 4 -35.64 11.43 0.11
C LYS A 4 -36.92 12.25 -0.09
N ASP A 5 -38.08 11.67 0.19
CA ASP A 5 -39.39 12.28 -0.06
C ASP A 5 -39.83 13.26 1.06
N THR A 6 -39.12 13.27 2.19
CA THR A 6 -39.48 14.04 3.40
C THR A 6 -38.64 15.28 3.65
N GLY A 7 -37.71 15.64 2.74
CA GLY A 7 -36.79 16.77 2.92
C GLY A 7 -35.80 16.59 4.09
N ALA A 8 -35.71 15.39 4.66
CA ALA A 8 -34.82 15.10 5.76
C ALA A 8 -33.37 15.03 5.27
N LEU A 9 -32.45 15.65 6.03
CA LEU A 9 -31.03 15.58 5.74
C LEU A 9 -30.54 14.12 5.74
N PRO A 10 -29.58 13.77 4.86
CA PRO A 10 -28.97 12.43 4.85
C PRO A 10 -28.38 12.08 6.23
N ILE A 11 -28.51 10.82 6.66
CA ILE A 11 -27.95 10.36 7.96
C ILE A 11 -26.45 10.66 8.03
N ASP A 12 -25.74 10.46 6.92
CA ASP A 12 -24.29 10.72 6.85
C ASP A 12 -23.97 12.21 7.07
N LEU A 13 -24.82 13.10 6.55
CA LEU A 13 -24.67 14.54 6.72
C LEU A 13 -24.99 14.97 8.16
N LEU A 14 -26.03 14.40 8.76
CA LEU A 14 -26.37 14.60 10.17
C LEU A 14 -25.27 14.11 11.10
N THR A 15 -24.71 12.94 10.80
CA THR A 15 -23.59 12.33 11.55
C THR A 15 -22.32 13.15 11.40
N ALA A 16 -22.01 13.62 10.19
CA ALA A 16 -20.87 14.50 9.96
C ALA A 16 -21.04 15.84 10.70
N HIS A 17 -22.24 16.43 10.66
CA HIS A 17 -22.54 17.66 11.38
C HIS A 17 -22.42 17.49 12.90
N THR A 18 -22.97 16.42 13.48
CA THR A 18 -22.84 16.18 14.93
C THR A 18 -21.41 15.90 15.34
N GLN A 19 -20.66 15.10 14.58
CA GLN A 19 -19.23 14.90 14.82
C GLN A 19 -18.44 16.21 14.76
N MET A 20 -18.74 17.07 13.80
CA MET A 20 -18.09 18.38 13.64
C MET A 20 -18.48 19.37 14.74
N ARG A 21 -19.70 19.30 15.28
CA ARG A 21 -20.20 20.22 16.33
C ARG A 21 -19.42 20.11 17.65
N TYR A 22 -18.82 18.95 17.94
CA TYR A 22 -18.02 18.71 19.15
C TYR A 22 -16.51 18.77 18.92
N LEU A 23 -16.07 19.04 17.69
CA LEU A 23 -14.67 19.25 17.38
C LEU A 23 -14.33 20.73 17.57
N ASP A 24 -13.27 21.03 18.32
CA ASP A 24 -12.64 22.35 18.28
C ASP A 24 -12.32 22.70 16.81
N HIS A 25 -12.78 23.85 16.34
CA HIS A 25 -12.57 24.31 14.97
C HIS A 25 -11.24 25.04 14.77
N SER A 26 -10.32 24.98 15.73
CA SER A 26 -8.95 25.43 15.55
C SER A 26 -8.32 24.79 14.30
N PHE A 27 -7.52 25.58 13.56
CA PHE A 27 -6.86 25.13 12.33
C PHE A 27 -6.07 23.84 12.54
N ASP A 28 -5.42 23.70 13.70
CA ASP A 28 -4.66 22.50 14.06
C ASP A 28 -5.57 21.28 14.23
N ASN A 29 -6.71 21.43 14.90
CA ASN A 29 -7.64 20.32 15.09
C ASN A 29 -8.32 19.90 13.78
N ILE A 30 -8.68 20.86 12.91
CA ILE A 30 -9.18 20.57 11.55
C ILE A 30 -8.12 19.80 10.75
N ARG A 31 -6.85 20.23 10.81
CA ARG A 31 -5.74 19.55 10.11
C ARG A 31 -5.49 18.14 10.65
N ARG A 32 -5.62 17.93 11.97
CA ARG A 32 -5.53 16.60 12.60
C ARG A 32 -6.69 15.71 12.19
N TYR A 33 -7.91 16.22 12.21
CA TYR A 33 -9.11 15.49 11.78
C TYR A 33 -9.02 15.05 10.32
N LYS A 34 -8.60 15.95 9.40
CA LYS A 34 -8.38 15.59 7.99
C LYS A 34 -7.34 14.49 7.83
N ARG A 35 -6.21 14.58 8.54
CA ARG A 35 -5.16 13.53 8.54
C ARG A 35 -5.70 12.19 9.05
N TYR A 36 -6.45 12.21 10.16
CA TYR A 36 -7.05 11.01 10.72
C TYR A 36 -8.04 10.36 9.76
N ARG A 37 -8.91 11.15 9.12
CA ARG A 37 -9.84 10.64 8.11
C ARG A 37 -9.15 10.07 6.87
N HIS A 38 -8.10 10.74 6.38
CA HIS A 38 -7.27 10.23 5.29
C HIS A 38 -6.66 8.88 5.65
N PHE A 39 -6.08 8.78 6.85
CA PHE A 39 -5.51 7.53 7.36
C PHE A 39 -6.56 6.39 7.44
N GLN A 40 -7.74 6.66 8.01
CA GLN A 40 -8.83 5.67 8.05
C GLN A 40 -9.29 5.23 6.65
N HIS A 41 -9.35 6.18 5.71
CA HIS A 41 -9.71 5.89 4.33
C HIS A 41 -8.68 4.96 3.68
N LEU A 42 -7.38 5.26 3.83
CA LEU A 42 -6.31 4.38 3.35
C LEU A 42 -6.43 2.97 3.94
N GLN A 43 -6.78 2.83 5.23
CA GLN A 43 -6.85 1.53 5.91
C GLN A 43 -8.01 0.68 5.39
N TYR A 44 -9.10 1.32 5.01
CA TYR A 44 -10.24 0.64 4.42
C TYR A 44 -9.98 0.27 2.97
N ASP A 45 -9.47 1.22 2.19
CA ASP A 45 -9.25 1.08 0.75
C ASP A 45 -8.16 0.06 0.39
N GLN A 46 -7.17 -0.13 1.26
CA GLN A 46 -6.05 -1.04 1.01
C GLN A 46 -6.32 -2.51 1.34
N ARG A 47 -7.50 -2.86 1.89
CA ARG A 47 -7.82 -4.24 2.27
C ARG A 47 -7.82 -5.18 1.07
N LEU A 48 -7.49 -6.44 1.32
CA LEU A 48 -7.60 -7.49 0.32
C LEU A 48 -9.06 -7.68 -0.10
N ILE A 49 -9.31 -7.71 -1.40
CA ILE A 49 -10.61 -8.02 -2.00
C ILE A 49 -10.54 -9.45 -2.55
N PRO A 50 -11.16 -10.45 -1.89
CA PRO A 50 -11.07 -11.86 -2.29
C PRO A 50 -11.58 -12.12 -3.71
N GLU A 51 -12.61 -11.42 -4.15
CA GLU A 51 -13.21 -11.56 -5.47
C GLU A 51 -12.20 -11.18 -6.56
N ARG A 52 -11.46 -10.07 -6.37
CA ARG A 52 -10.42 -9.64 -7.30
C ARG A 52 -9.34 -10.71 -7.44
N LEU A 53 -8.92 -11.29 -6.31
CA LEU A 53 -7.92 -12.36 -6.28
C LEU A 53 -8.40 -13.60 -7.04
N LEU A 54 -9.68 -13.97 -6.87
CA LEU A 54 -10.28 -15.12 -7.56
C LEU A 54 -10.31 -14.94 -9.08
N PHE A 55 -10.69 -13.77 -9.57
CA PHE A 55 -10.83 -13.52 -11.02
C PHE A 55 -9.52 -13.23 -11.75
N LEU A 56 -8.56 -12.57 -11.10
CA LEU A 56 -7.32 -12.12 -11.75
C LEU A 56 -6.10 -13.00 -11.40
N GLY A 57 -6.15 -13.72 -10.28
CA GLY A 57 -4.97 -14.34 -9.68
C GLY A 57 -4.10 -13.34 -8.90
N PRO A 58 -3.11 -13.83 -8.14
CA PRO A 58 -2.33 -13.02 -7.20
C PRO A 58 -1.53 -11.92 -7.90
N ASP A 59 -0.73 -12.27 -8.90
CA ASP A 59 0.14 -11.33 -9.62
C ASP A 59 -0.66 -10.19 -10.29
N LEU A 60 -1.67 -10.52 -11.08
CA LEU A 60 -2.45 -9.50 -11.78
C LEU A 60 -3.32 -8.68 -10.81
N ALA A 61 -3.87 -9.28 -9.76
CA ALA A 61 -4.60 -8.53 -8.73
C ALA A 61 -3.70 -7.54 -7.98
N ALA A 62 -2.47 -7.96 -7.65
CA ALA A 62 -1.44 -7.10 -7.05
C ALA A 62 -1.06 -5.96 -8.00
N ALA A 63 -0.88 -6.24 -9.30
CA ALA A 63 -0.58 -5.22 -10.30
C ALA A 63 -1.66 -4.14 -10.36
N HIS A 64 -2.94 -4.52 -10.43
CA HIS A 64 -4.05 -3.57 -10.39
C HIS A 64 -4.08 -2.76 -9.09
N PHE A 65 -3.85 -3.42 -7.95
CA PHE A 65 -3.80 -2.77 -6.63
C PHE A 65 -2.70 -1.70 -6.54
N LEU A 66 -1.51 -2.01 -7.03
CA LEU A 66 -0.32 -1.17 -6.97
C LEU A 66 -0.42 0.00 -7.95
N VAL A 67 -0.70 -0.29 -9.23
CA VAL A 67 -0.71 0.73 -10.29
C VAL A 67 -1.81 1.77 -10.06
N HIS A 68 -2.96 1.35 -9.53
CA HIS A 68 -4.02 2.28 -9.13
C HIS A 68 -3.53 3.33 -8.12
N ARG A 69 -2.60 2.95 -7.23
CA ARG A 69 -2.02 3.80 -6.17
C ARG A 69 -0.77 4.56 -6.62
N GLY A 70 -0.43 4.52 -7.91
CA GLY A 70 0.71 5.24 -8.45
C GLY A 70 2.05 4.51 -8.30
N ALA A 71 2.04 3.26 -7.87
CA ALA A 71 3.20 2.39 -8.03
C ALA A 71 3.35 1.96 -9.49
N SER A 72 4.51 1.41 -9.81
CA SER A 72 4.80 0.78 -11.08
C SER A 72 5.20 -0.68 -10.88
N VAL A 73 4.85 -1.52 -11.86
CA VAL A 73 5.14 -2.96 -11.82
C VAL A 73 5.78 -3.40 -13.13
N LYS A 74 6.65 -4.39 -13.05
CA LYS A 74 7.29 -5.04 -14.19
C LYS A 74 6.97 -6.53 -14.13
N PHE A 75 6.47 -7.09 -15.24
CA PHE A 75 6.21 -8.53 -15.36
C PHE A 75 7.46 -9.27 -15.82
N LEU A 76 7.54 -10.55 -15.45
CA LEU A 76 8.64 -11.44 -15.79
C LEU A 76 8.75 -11.58 -17.32
N GLY A 77 9.95 -11.32 -17.84
CA GLY A 77 10.24 -11.44 -19.28
C GLY A 77 9.74 -10.26 -20.13
N ASP A 78 9.13 -9.26 -19.51
CA ASP A 78 8.87 -7.96 -20.13
C ASP A 78 9.97 -6.98 -19.72
N ASP A 79 10.27 -5.98 -20.54
CA ASP A 79 11.16 -4.88 -20.19
C ASP A 79 10.44 -3.60 -19.78
N ALA A 80 9.14 -3.51 -20.06
CA ALA A 80 8.32 -2.35 -19.77
C ALA A 80 7.87 -2.28 -18.30
N TRP A 81 7.84 -1.06 -17.77
CA TRP A 81 7.18 -0.73 -16.51
C TRP A 81 5.73 -0.28 -16.76
N TYR A 82 4.80 -0.92 -16.08
CA TYR A 82 3.38 -0.61 -16.12
C TYR A 82 3.06 0.35 -14.98
N GLN A 83 2.59 1.54 -15.33
CA GLN A 83 2.25 2.61 -14.40
C GLN A 83 1.03 3.39 -14.90
N ARG A 84 0.41 4.18 -14.03
CA ARG A 84 -0.67 5.09 -14.42
C ARG A 84 -0.14 6.31 -15.14
N ASP A 85 -0.92 6.82 -16.09
CA ASP A 85 -0.65 8.08 -16.77
C ASP A 85 -0.93 9.30 -15.87
N ASN A 86 -0.60 10.50 -16.37
CA ASN A 86 -0.87 11.76 -15.66
C ASN A 86 -2.37 12.04 -15.45
N LYS A 87 -3.24 11.30 -16.15
CA LYS A 87 -4.71 11.40 -16.03
C LYS A 87 -5.28 10.33 -15.08
N GLY A 88 -4.44 9.48 -14.49
CA GLY A 88 -4.83 8.40 -13.58
C GLY A 88 -5.26 7.09 -14.26
N ASN A 89 -5.17 6.98 -15.58
CA ASN A 89 -5.51 5.75 -16.31
C ASN A 89 -4.30 4.83 -16.43
N TYR A 90 -4.52 3.53 -16.39
CA TYR A 90 -3.50 2.53 -16.64
C TYR A 90 -4.08 1.37 -17.45
N LYS A 91 -3.21 0.70 -18.21
CA LYS A 91 -3.60 -0.42 -19.07
C LYS A 91 -3.01 -1.70 -18.49
N LEU A 92 -3.87 -2.49 -17.87
CA LEU A 92 -3.56 -3.84 -17.41
C LEU A 92 -4.65 -4.80 -17.92
N PRO A 93 -4.32 -6.08 -18.14
CA PRO A 93 -5.30 -7.08 -18.51
C PRO A 93 -6.46 -7.16 -17.51
N GLY A 94 -7.69 -7.26 -18.02
CA GLY A 94 -8.90 -7.39 -17.19
C GLY A 94 -9.28 -8.83 -16.85
N ARG A 95 -8.48 -9.81 -17.27
CA ARG A 95 -8.70 -11.25 -17.06
C ARG A 95 -7.38 -11.92 -16.71
N LYS A 96 -7.45 -12.99 -15.91
CA LYS A 96 -6.28 -13.80 -15.55
C LYS A 96 -5.57 -14.33 -16.79
N ILE A 97 -4.25 -14.13 -16.84
CA ILE A 97 -3.37 -14.67 -17.88
C ILE A 97 -2.47 -15.72 -17.22
N PRO A 98 -2.53 -17.00 -17.64
CA PRO A 98 -1.61 -18.03 -17.14
C PRO A 98 -0.15 -17.68 -17.44
N GLY A 99 0.74 -17.89 -16.47
CA GLY A 99 2.18 -17.61 -16.61
C GLY A 99 2.57 -16.14 -16.49
N LEU A 100 1.61 -15.23 -16.27
CA LEU A 100 1.91 -13.83 -15.99
C LEU A 100 2.32 -13.67 -14.52
N HIS A 101 3.57 -13.28 -14.28
CA HIS A 101 4.14 -13.13 -12.94
C HIS A 101 4.80 -11.76 -12.79
N ILE A 102 4.67 -11.14 -11.61
CA ILE A 102 5.37 -9.91 -11.29
C ILE A 102 6.82 -10.24 -10.95
N GLU A 103 7.76 -9.51 -11.56
CA GLU A 103 9.20 -9.60 -11.28
C GLU A 103 9.70 -8.44 -10.42
N ALA A 104 9.22 -7.22 -10.68
CA ALA A 104 9.64 -6.04 -9.93
C ALA A 104 8.49 -5.09 -9.61
N ILE A 105 8.58 -4.45 -8.45
CA ILE A 105 7.64 -3.45 -7.97
C ILE A 105 8.45 -2.22 -7.55
N ASP A 106 8.06 -1.06 -8.06
CA ASP A 106 8.51 0.23 -7.55
C ASP A 106 7.28 0.99 -7.04
N ALA A 107 7.13 0.99 -5.72
CA ALA A 107 6.06 1.69 -5.01
C ALA A 107 6.62 2.86 -4.19
N SER A 108 7.77 3.40 -4.61
CA SER A 108 8.40 4.54 -3.93
C SER A 108 7.47 5.77 -3.94
N GLY A 109 7.42 6.49 -2.82
CA GLY A 109 6.57 7.67 -2.62
C GLY A 109 5.08 7.37 -2.50
N THR A 110 4.67 6.10 -2.46
CA THR A 110 3.25 5.73 -2.28
C THR A 110 2.86 5.66 -0.81
N GLU A 111 1.56 5.80 -0.53
CA GLU A 111 1.00 5.68 0.81
C GLU A 111 0.62 4.24 1.18
N LEU A 112 1.40 3.24 0.74
CA LEU A 112 1.16 1.85 1.10
C LEU A 112 1.32 1.62 2.61
N MET A 113 0.35 0.93 3.18
CA MET A 113 0.28 0.60 4.61
C MET A 113 0.32 -0.89 4.83
N PHE A 114 0.58 -1.30 6.08
CA PHE A 114 0.64 -2.69 6.50
C PHE A 114 -0.50 -3.54 5.91
N GLU A 115 -1.76 -3.10 6.01
CA GLU A 115 -2.94 -3.81 5.53
C GLU A 115 -2.88 -4.09 4.01
N GLY A 116 -2.33 -3.15 3.24
CA GLY A 116 -2.16 -3.27 1.79
C GLY A 116 -1.28 -4.43 1.36
N PHE A 117 -0.32 -4.82 2.19
CA PHE A 117 0.63 -5.89 1.87
C PHE A 117 -0.01 -7.29 1.81
N GLU A 118 -1.24 -7.48 2.29
CA GLU A 118 -2.00 -8.71 2.01
C GLU A 118 -2.25 -8.93 0.51
N ASN A 119 -2.34 -7.85 -0.28
CA ASN A 119 -2.50 -7.94 -1.73
C ASN A 119 -1.22 -8.41 -2.45
N LEU A 120 -0.08 -8.44 -1.76
CA LEU A 120 1.23 -8.83 -2.28
C LEU A 120 1.58 -10.28 -1.92
N GLN A 121 0.62 -11.05 -1.37
CA GLN A 121 0.85 -12.46 -1.05
C GLN A 121 1.00 -13.32 -2.31
N ASN A 122 1.79 -14.39 -2.20
CA ASN A 122 1.99 -15.39 -3.24
C ASN A 122 2.63 -14.87 -4.53
N LEU A 123 3.37 -13.75 -4.49
CA LEU A 123 4.18 -13.27 -5.61
C LEU A 123 5.50 -14.04 -5.70
N LYS A 124 5.43 -15.27 -6.23
CA LYS A 124 6.53 -16.24 -6.20
C LYS A 124 7.77 -15.82 -6.98
N TYR A 125 7.64 -14.90 -7.95
CA TYR A 125 8.73 -14.46 -8.82
C TYR A 125 9.17 -13.01 -8.58
N LEU A 126 8.71 -12.40 -7.48
CA LEU A 126 9.09 -11.04 -7.13
C LEU A 126 10.57 -10.98 -6.69
N ARG A 127 11.41 -10.31 -7.47
CA ARG A 127 12.85 -10.17 -7.22
C ARG A 127 13.24 -8.80 -6.72
N MET A 128 12.48 -7.76 -7.05
CA MET A 128 12.78 -6.38 -6.67
C MET A 128 11.56 -5.70 -6.07
N LEU A 129 11.74 -5.08 -4.91
CA LEU A 129 10.73 -4.25 -4.26
C LEU A 129 11.37 -2.93 -3.80
N ARG A 130 10.87 -1.81 -4.32
CA ARG A 130 11.23 -0.48 -3.84
C ARG A 130 10.07 0.16 -3.10
N LEU A 131 10.36 0.62 -1.89
CA LEU A 131 9.45 1.30 -0.99
C LEU A 131 10.06 2.62 -0.51
N ALA A 132 10.91 3.25 -1.32
CA ALA A 132 11.59 4.46 -0.90
C ALA A 132 10.58 5.59 -0.63
N ASP A 133 10.81 6.40 0.41
CA ASP A 133 9.95 7.52 0.80
C ASP A 133 8.47 7.13 1.07
N CYS A 134 8.21 5.87 1.46
CA CYS A 134 6.87 5.43 1.84
C CYS A 134 6.56 5.80 3.30
N PRO A 135 5.63 6.75 3.57
CA PRO A 135 5.48 7.36 4.90
C PRO A 135 4.82 6.45 5.94
N PHE A 136 4.26 5.30 5.55
CA PHE A 136 3.54 4.38 6.42
C PHE A 136 4.19 3.00 6.55
N VAL A 137 5.32 2.74 5.87
CA VAL A 137 6.08 1.49 6.02
C VAL A 137 6.78 1.50 7.38
N ASP A 138 6.46 0.51 8.20
CA ASP A 138 6.89 0.38 9.59
C ASP A 138 7.44 -1.03 9.91
N ASP A 139 7.82 -1.26 11.17
CA ASP A 139 8.37 -2.53 11.63
C ASP A 139 7.44 -3.74 11.38
N TRP A 140 6.13 -3.54 11.52
CA TRP A 140 5.12 -4.58 11.26
C TRP A 140 5.10 -4.95 9.78
N THR A 141 5.21 -3.94 8.91
CA THR A 141 5.31 -4.12 7.47
C THR A 141 6.55 -4.95 7.10
N LEU A 142 7.69 -4.71 7.74
CA LEU A 142 8.90 -5.52 7.52
C LEU A 142 8.74 -6.97 7.96
N GLY A 143 8.05 -7.23 9.07
CA GLY A 143 7.73 -8.59 9.50
C GLY A 143 6.89 -9.34 8.46
N ARG A 144 5.93 -8.65 7.83
CA ARG A 144 5.09 -9.20 6.75
C ARG A 144 5.90 -9.45 5.47
N ILE A 145 6.72 -8.50 5.05
CA ILE A 145 7.64 -8.67 3.91
C ILE A 145 8.52 -9.90 4.11
N GLY A 146 9.16 -10.00 5.28
CA GLY A 146 10.03 -11.13 5.63
C GLY A 146 9.34 -12.48 5.63
N GLY A 147 8.05 -12.53 5.97
CA GLY A 147 7.28 -13.77 6.02
C GLY A 147 6.65 -14.22 4.69
N MET A 148 6.63 -13.38 3.65
CA MET A 148 5.87 -13.67 2.43
C MET A 148 6.63 -13.53 1.10
N MET A 149 7.81 -12.92 1.10
CA MET A 149 8.56 -12.60 -0.13
C MET A 149 9.85 -13.42 -0.28
N ASP A 150 9.74 -14.75 -0.31
CA ASP A 150 10.90 -15.66 -0.29
C ASP A 150 11.86 -15.51 -1.48
N SER A 151 11.39 -15.01 -2.62
CA SER A 151 12.17 -14.81 -3.85
C SER A 151 12.82 -13.42 -3.96
N LEU A 152 12.60 -12.54 -2.98
CA LEU A 152 13.07 -11.16 -3.04
C LEU A 152 14.60 -11.07 -3.01
N GLU A 153 15.19 -10.41 -4.00
CA GLU A 153 16.64 -10.24 -4.15
C GLU A 153 17.10 -8.81 -3.85
N MET A 154 16.25 -7.82 -4.09
CA MET A 154 16.54 -6.41 -3.85
C MET A 154 15.38 -5.73 -3.13
N LEU A 155 15.70 -5.08 -2.01
CA LEU A 155 14.76 -4.30 -1.21
C LEU A 155 15.31 -2.89 -0.97
N ASP A 156 14.54 -1.87 -1.34
CA ASP A 156 14.83 -0.47 -1.03
C ASP A 156 13.83 0.08 -0.01
N LEU A 157 14.33 0.54 1.13
CA LEU A 157 13.57 1.14 2.22
C LEU A 157 14.04 2.57 2.51
N SER A 158 14.73 3.21 1.58
CA SER A 158 15.30 4.54 1.78
C SER A 158 14.22 5.56 2.16
N GLY A 159 14.49 6.47 3.09
CA GLY A 159 13.52 7.49 3.53
C GLY A 159 12.32 6.97 4.35
N CYS A 160 12.26 5.66 4.65
CA CYS A 160 11.21 5.10 5.50
C CYS A 160 11.50 5.35 6.99
N HIS A 161 11.11 6.53 7.49
CA HIS A 161 11.44 6.99 8.84
C HIS A 161 10.69 6.30 10.00
N ARG A 162 9.72 5.42 9.73
CA ARG A 162 8.99 4.66 10.77
C ARG A 162 9.62 3.31 11.07
N ILE A 163 10.68 2.94 10.35
CA ILE A 163 11.41 1.70 10.56
C ILE A 163 12.43 1.91 11.68
N SER A 164 12.38 1.03 12.68
CA SER A 164 13.37 0.95 13.74
C SER A 164 14.42 -0.13 13.46
N ALA A 165 15.52 -0.09 14.21
CA ALA A 165 16.52 -1.16 14.17
C ALA A 165 15.93 -2.54 14.51
N LYS A 166 14.87 -2.60 15.34
CA LYS A 166 14.20 -3.86 15.68
C LYS A 166 13.37 -4.39 14.51
N GLY A 167 12.74 -3.51 13.74
CA GLY A 167 11.97 -3.88 12.54
C GLY A 167 12.82 -4.59 11.49
N LEU A 168 14.08 -4.16 11.32
CA LEU A 168 15.01 -4.79 10.37
C LEU A 168 15.25 -6.28 10.67
N MET A 169 15.09 -6.73 11.92
CA MET A 169 15.18 -8.16 12.26
C MET A 169 14.10 -8.99 11.57
N GLY A 170 12.96 -8.39 11.20
CA GLY A 170 11.89 -9.04 10.43
C GLY A 170 12.35 -9.53 9.05
N LEU A 171 13.41 -8.92 8.50
CA LEU A 171 13.97 -9.28 7.19
C LEU A 171 14.86 -10.53 7.22
N LYS A 172 15.18 -11.08 8.41
CA LYS A 172 16.05 -12.26 8.57
C LYS A 172 15.57 -13.49 7.78
N MET A 173 14.27 -13.57 7.52
CA MET A 173 13.66 -14.70 6.80
C MET A 173 13.87 -14.64 5.28
N LEU A 174 14.29 -13.49 4.73
CA LEU A 174 14.52 -13.31 3.30
C LEU A 174 15.85 -13.92 2.85
N LYS A 175 15.87 -15.23 2.63
CA LYS A 175 17.09 -15.98 2.27
C LYS A 175 17.68 -15.62 0.90
N SER A 176 16.85 -15.09 0.00
CA SER A 176 17.26 -14.73 -1.36
C SER A 176 17.76 -13.29 -1.47
N LEU A 177 17.68 -12.50 -0.40
CA LEU A 177 17.99 -11.07 -0.42
C LEU A 177 19.50 -10.85 -0.59
N LYS A 178 19.87 -10.09 -1.63
CA LYS A 178 21.24 -9.77 -2.01
C LYS A 178 21.56 -8.29 -1.79
N TYR A 179 20.57 -7.42 -1.99
CA TYR A 179 20.72 -5.98 -1.90
C TYR A 179 19.66 -5.38 -0.97
N LEU A 180 20.11 -4.63 0.02
CA LEU A 180 19.25 -3.90 0.94
C LEU A 180 19.72 -2.44 0.99
N ARG A 181 18.84 -1.49 0.68
CA ARG A 181 19.12 -0.05 0.76
C ARG A 181 18.33 0.58 1.91
N LEU A 182 19.03 1.31 2.78
CA LEU A 182 18.51 1.88 4.03
C LEU A 182 18.85 3.38 4.16
N GLU A 183 19.03 4.08 3.04
CA GLU A 183 19.49 5.47 3.03
C GLU A 183 18.45 6.39 3.67
N GLY A 184 18.86 7.31 4.55
CA GLY A 184 17.93 8.24 5.20
C GLY A 184 16.97 7.60 6.22
N ILE A 185 17.21 6.37 6.66
CA ILE A 185 16.50 5.78 7.80
C ILE A 185 17.14 6.27 9.10
N ASP A 186 16.42 7.10 9.84
CA ASP A 186 16.75 7.43 11.23
C ASP A 186 16.38 6.24 12.11
N ALA A 187 17.27 5.24 12.19
CA ALA A 187 17.13 4.12 13.09
C ALA A 187 17.25 4.62 14.55
N LYS A 188 16.15 5.15 15.09
CA LYS A 188 16.09 5.57 16.49
C LYS A 188 16.25 4.32 17.35
N VAL A 189 17.39 4.19 18.00
CA VAL A 189 17.62 3.20 19.04
C VAL A 189 16.80 3.65 20.25
N SER A 190 15.60 3.09 20.40
CA SER A 190 14.85 3.18 21.65
C SER A 190 15.56 2.31 22.69
N VAL A 191 16.43 2.97 23.48
CA VAL A 191 16.99 2.46 24.74
C VAL A 191 15.86 2.36 25.77
#